data_AF-V4RH87-F1
#
_entry.id   AF-V4RH87-F1
#
_cell.length_a   1.000
_cell.length_b   1.000
_cell.length_c   1.000
_cell.angle_alpha   90.00
_cell.angle_beta   90.00
_cell.angle_gamma   90.00
#
_symmetry.space_group_name_H-M   'P 1'
#
loop_
_entity.id
_entity.type
_entity.pdbx_description
1 polymer ?
#
loop_
_entity_poly.entity_id
_entity_poly.type
_entity_poly.pdbx_seq_one_letter_code
_entity_poly.pdbx_strand_id
1 'polypeptide(L)'
;MATMKSEEAREKGRIARERLDDVLAKDGREISHAELAGAVRCIVAYRDGLIAARRAGRCTREELDRVNALLSLAHGAEYPLIGFHRHRIEQARDEIARMLADGAASGPTPPRGE
;
A
#
# COMPACT_ATOMS: atom_id res chain seq x y z
N MET A 1 -13.90 -19.10 3.09
CA MET A 1 -12.51 -18.79 2.65
C MET A 1 -12.31 -17.40 2.03
N ALA A 2 -13.37 -16.70 1.57
CA ALA A 2 -13.24 -15.39 0.92
C ALA A 2 -12.88 -14.22 1.88
N THR A 3 -13.38 -14.25 3.12
CA THR A 3 -13.22 -13.19 4.13
C THR A 3 -11.77 -13.05 4.62
N MET A 4 -11.08 -14.18 4.83
CA MET A 4 -9.68 -14.22 5.29
C MET A 4 -8.73 -13.48 4.34
N LYS A 5 -8.94 -13.57 3.01
CA LYS A 5 -8.05 -12.92 2.02
C LYS A 5 -8.17 -11.39 2.02
N SER A 6 -9.34 -10.86 2.35
CA SER A 6 -9.56 -9.41 2.46
C SER A 6 -8.98 -8.86 3.76
N GLU A 7 -9.06 -9.62 4.85
CA GLU A 7 -8.42 -9.25 6.13
C GLU A 7 -6.89 -9.35 6.05
N GLU A 8 -6.36 -10.36 5.39
CA GLU A 8 -4.92 -10.52 5.17
C GLU A 8 -4.36 -9.38 4.32
N ALA A 9 -5.06 -8.96 3.26
CA ALA A 9 -4.67 -7.80 2.48
C ALA A 9 -4.64 -6.52 3.33
N ARG A 10 -5.67 -6.29 4.16
CA ARG A 10 -5.72 -5.13 5.08
C ARG A 10 -4.59 -5.16 6.10
N GLU A 11 -4.26 -6.33 6.63
CA GLU A 11 -3.13 -6.49 7.56
C GLU A 11 -1.79 -6.16 6.88
N LYS A 12 -1.57 -6.62 5.65
CA LYS A 12 -0.38 -6.24 4.88
C LYS A 12 -0.32 -4.74 4.60
N GLY A 13 -1.46 -4.10 4.34
CA GLY A 13 -1.55 -2.64 4.21
C GLY A 13 -1.21 -1.89 5.50
N ARG A 14 -1.69 -2.36 6.65
CA ARG A 14 -1.34 -1.79 7.97
C ARG A 14 0.17 -1.90 8.24
N ILE A 15 0.75 -3.08 8.05
CA ILE A 15 2.19 -3.31 8.21
C ILE A 15 2.99 -2.42 7.25
N ALA A 16 2.55 -2.27 6.00
CA ALA A 16 3.21 -1.38 5.05
C ALA A 16 3.22 0.08 5.54
N ARG A 17 2.09 0.56 6.08
CA ARG A 17 1.99 1.91 6.65
C ARG A 17 2.94 2.10 7.83
N GLU A 18 2.93 1.19 8.80
CA GLU A 18 3.80 1.25 9.97
C GLU A 18 5.28 1.29 9.58
N ARG A 19 5.69 0.48 8.60
CA ARG A 19 7.06 0.51 8.08
C ARG A 19 7.42 1.83 7.41
N LEU A 20 6.48 2.47 6.72
CA LEU A 20 6.70 3.80 6.14
C LEU A 20 6.80 4.88 7.24
N ASP A 21 5.98 4.77 8.29
CA ASP A 21 6.05 5.68 9.45
C ASP A 21 7.40 5.54 10.18
N ASP A 22 7.90 4.31 10.39
CA ASP A 22 9.23 4.05 10.96
C ASP A 22 10.35 4.68 10.13
N VAL A 23 10.22 4.59 8.79
CA VAL A 23 11.18 5.18 7.85
C VAL A 23 11.11 6.71 7.89
N LEU A 24 9.93 7.32 8.03
CA LEU A 24 9.77 8.77 8.13
C LEU A 24 10.20 9.34 9.48
N ALA A 25 10.14 8.55 10.55
CA ALA A 25 10.62 8.92 11.89
C ALA A 25 12.15 9.00 11.95
N LYS A 26 12.85 8.27 11.07
CA LYS A 26 14.30 8.37 10.89
C LYS A 26 14.59 9.58 10.02
N ASP A 27 15.36 10.54 10.53
CA ASP A 27 15.57 11.85 9.92
C ASP A 27 16.52 11.83 8.70
N GLY A 28 16.21 10.97 7.71
CA GLY A 28 16.87 10.84 6.40
C GLY A 28 18.32 10.35 6.40
N ARG A 29 19.00 10.33 7.55
CA ARG A 29 20.45 10.06 7.65
C ARG A 29 20.82 8.58 7.87
N GLU A 30 19.86 7.73 8.24
CA GLU A 30 20.13 6.34 8.65
C GLU A 30 19.18 5.29 8.06
N ILE A 31 18.45 5.62 7.00
CA ILE A 31 17.53 4.65 6.39
C ILE A 31 18.34 3.73 5.49
N SER A 32 18.44 2.47 5.88
CA SER A 32 19.10 1.47 5.06
C SER A 32 18.22 1.11 3.86
N HIS A 33 18.87 0.78 2.74
CA HIS A 33 18.18 0.23 1.57
C HIS A 33 17.33 -1.01 1.93
N ALA A 34 17.77 -1.81 2.91
CA ALA A 34 17.05 -2.98 3.39
C ALA A 34 15.70 -2.65 4.05
N GLU A 35 15.61 -1.53 4.78
CA GLU A 35 14.37 -1.08 5.43
C GLU A 35 13.37 -0.56 4.40
N LEU A 36 13.83 0.24 3.45
CA LEU A 36 13.00 0.72 2.35
C LEU A 36 12.51 -0.44 1.49
N ALA A 37 13.39 -1.38 1.14
CA ALA A 37 13.03 -2.63 0.45
C ALA A 37 12.02 -3.46 1.26
N GLY A 38 12.08 -3.42 2.59
CA GLY A 38 11.08 -4.01 3.48
C GLY A 38 9.69 -3.40 3.28
N ALA A 39 9.60 -2.07 3.31
CA ALA A 39 8.34 -1.34 3.10
C ALA A 39 7.77 -1.58 1.69
N VAL A 40 8.61 -1.53 0.66
CA VAL A 40 8.22 -1.83 -0.74
C VAL A 40 7.65 -3.24 -0.86
N ARG A 41 8.29 -4.24 -0.24
CA ARG A 41 7.78 -5.63 -0.23
C ARG A 41 6.41 -5.75 0.43
N CYS A 42 6.13 -4.98 1.48
CA CYS A 42 4.80 -4.94 2.09
C CYS A 42 3.74 -4.34 1.14
N ILE A 43 4.09 -3.31 0.37
CA ILE A 43 3.22 -2.72 -0.67
C ILE A 43 2.93 -3.75 -1.78
N VAL A 44 3.94 -4.50 -2.22
CA VAL A 44 3.77 -5.58 -3.20
C VAL A 44 2.80 -6.65 -2.68
N ALA A 45 2.97 -7.08 -1.42
CA ALA A 45 2.07 -8.06 -0.81
C ALA A 45 0.62 -7.53 -0.71
N TYR A 46 0.45 -6.24 -0.42
CA TYR A 46 -0.87 -5.61 -0.41
C TYR A 46 -1.52 -5.62 -1.81
N ARG A 47 -0.76 -5.27 -2.85
CA ARG A 47 -1.20 -5.35 -4.25
C ARG A 47 -1.66 -6.75 -4.62
N ASP A 48 -0.88 -7.77 -4.26
CA ASP A 48 -1.20 -9.15 -4.59
C ASP A 48 -2.52 -9.59 -3.93
N GLY A 49 -2.79 -9.12 -2.71
CA GLY A 49 -4.08 -9.26 -2.04
C GLY A 49 -5.23 -8.60 -2.80
N LEU A 50 -5.05 -7.37 -3.31
CA LEU A 50 -6.05 -6.68 -4.13
C LEU A 50 -6.28 -7.34 -5.49
N ILE A 51 -5.24 -7.89 -6.12
CA ILE A 51 -5.39 -8.69 -7.35
C ILE A 51 -6.27 -9.91 -7.08
N ALA A 52 -6.03 -10.61 -5.96
CA ALA A 52 -6.85 -11.75 -5.55
C ALA A 52 -8.30 -11.33 -5.27
N ALA A 53 -8.52 -10.19 -4.61
CA ALA A 53 -9.85 -9.63 -4.36
C ALA A 53 -10.57 -9.22 -5.66
N ARG A 54 -9.85 -8.65 -6.63
CA ARG A 54 -10.36 -8.26 -7.95
C ARG A 54 -10.82 -9.46 -8.76
N ARG A 55 -10.02 -10.53 -8.78
CA ARG A 55 -10.41 -11.81 -9.41
C ARG A 55 -11.65 -12.44 -8.76
N ALA A 56 -11.92 -12.12 -7.50
CA ALA A 56 -13.10 -12.55 -6.78
C ALA A 56 -14.28 -11.55 -6.85
N GLY A 57 -14.19 -10.48 -7.66
CA GLY A 57 -15.23 -9.48 -7.83
C GLY A 57 -15.44 -8.53 -6.63
N ARG A 58 -14.48 -8.48 -5.69
CA ARG A 58 -14.59 -7.74 -4.41
C ARG A 58 -13.67 -6.53 -4.30
N CYS A 59 -13.12 -6.07 -5.42
CA CYS A 59 -12.21 -4.93 -5.50
C CYS A 59 -12.45 -4.23 -6.85
N THR A 60 -12.45 -2.90 -6.85
CA THR A 60 -12.63 -2.10 -8.06
C THR A 60 -11.33 -2.01 -8.87
N ARG A 61 -11.43 -1.54 -10.12
CA ARG A 61 -10.24 -1.30 -10.94
C ARG A 61 -9.44 -0.13 -10.38
N GLU A 62 -10.14 0.87 -9.86
CA GLU A 62 -9.58 2.09 -9.27
C GLU A 62 -8.74 1.79 -8.03
N GLU A 63 -9.16 0.84 -7.18
CA GLU A 63 -8.34 0.38 -6.05
C GLU A 63 -7.03 -0.27 -6.52
N LEU A 64 -7.08 -1.05 -7.60
CA LEU A 64 -5.88 -1.68 -8.16
C LEU A 64 -4.93 -0.64 -8.79
N ASP A 65 -5.49 0.34 -9.52
CA ASP A 65 -4.74 1.40 -10.16
C ASP A 65 -4.04 2.30 -9.13
N ARG A 66 -4.70 2.59 -8.00
CA ARG A 66 -4.10 3.32 -6.87
C ARG A 66 -2.89 2.60 -6.27
N VAL A 67 -2.97 1.29 -6.01
CA VAL A 67 -1.80 0.54 -5.49
C VAL A 67 -0.67 0.43 -6.52
N ASN A 68 -1.00 0.33 -7.81
CA ASN A 68 0.05 0.33 -8.85
C ASN A 68 0.80 1.67 -8.91
N ALA A 69 0.08 2.79 -8.79
CA ALA A 69 0.70 4.12 -8.71
C ALA A 69 1.59 4.24 -7.46
N LEU A 70 1.10 3.79 -6.31
CA LEU A 70 1.85 3.73 -5.05
C LEU A 70 3.14 2.90 -5.17
N LEU A 71 3.08 1.72 -5.78
CA LEU A 71 4.25 0.86 -5.96
C LEU A 71 5.30 1.53 -6.87
N SER A 72 4.85 2.25 -7.89
CA SER A 72 5.73 2.99 -8.80
C SER A 72 6.44 4.14 -8.08
N LEU A 73 5.74 4.85 -7.19
CA LEU A 73 6.31 5.90 -6.35
C LEU A 73 7.33 5.33 -5.34
N ALA A 74 7.01 4.22 -4.69
CA ALA A 74 7.87 3.58 -3.70
C ALA A 74 9.15 3.00 -4.32
N HIS A 75 9.04 2.33 -5.48
CA HIS A 75 10.20 1.82 -6.22
C HIS A 75 11.10 2.97 -6.73
N GLY A 76 10.52 4.12 -7.08
CA GLY A 76 11.27 5.33 -7.43
C GLY A 76 12.03 5.97 -6.26
N ALA A 77 11.77 5.56 -5.01
CA ALA A 77 12.52 5.99 -3.84
C ALA A 77 13.71 5.07 -3.52
N GLU A 78 13.81 3.90 -4.16
CA GLU A 78 14.75 2.80 -3.81
C GLU A 78 16.12 2.90 -4.51
N TYR A 79 16.26 3.75 -5.54
CA TYR A 79 17.51 4.01 -6.31
C TYR A 79 18.19 5.34 -5.90
N PRO A 80 19.52 5.53 -6.10
CA PRO A 80 20.42 6.07 -5.08
C PRO A 80 20.18 7.53 -4.67
N LEU A 81 20.35 7.69 -3.36
CA LEU A 81 20.13 8.85 -2.49
C LEU A 81 21.09 10.02 -2.79
N ILE A 82 20.73 10.91 -3.70
CA ILE A 82 21.03 12.34 -3.53
C ILE A 82 19.71 13.02 -3.19
N GLY A 83 19.53 13.32 -1.91
CA GLY A 83 18.28 13.84 -1.37
C GLY A 83 17.29 12.72 -1.09
N PHE A 84 17.31 12.22 0.14
CA PHE A 84 16.26 11.37 0.70
C PHE A 84 14.88 11.91 0.30
N HIS A 85 14.14 11.16 -0.54
CA HIS A 85 12.84 11.57 -1.06
C HIS A 85 11.73 11.36 -0.01
N ARG A 86 11.90 11.97 1.18
CA ARG A 86 10.94 11.98 2.29
C ARG A 86 9.52 12.21 1.79
N HIS A 87 9.36 13.18 0.89
CA HIS A 87 8.07 13.51 0.29
C HIS A 87 7.39 12.34 -0.45
N ARG A 88 8.14 11.48 -1.15
CA ARG A 88 7.57 10.29 -1.82
C ARG A 88 7.13 9.24 -0.82
N ILE A 89 7.85 9.10 0.28
CA ILE A 89 7.52 8.16 1.37
C ILE A 89 6.28 8.68 2.13
N GLU A 90 6.18 9.99 2.36
CA GLU A 90 4.98 10.64 2.92
C GLU A 90 3.75 10.40 2.02
N GLN A 91 3.87 10.65 0.71
CA GLN A 91 2.81 10.38 -0.26
C GLN A 91 2.38 8.91 -0.24
N ALA A 92 3.36 7.98 -0.18
CA ALA A 92 3.07 6.57 -0.13
C ALA A 92 2.30 6.18 1.14
N ARG A 93 2.71 6.72 2.29
CA ARG A 93 2.07 6.49 3.59
C ARG A 93 0.65 7.02 3.61
N ASP A 94 0.44 8.24 3.13
CA ASP A 94 -0.87 8.90 3.10
C ASP A 94 -1.84 8.15 2.18
N GLU A 95 -1.38 7.66 1.03
CA GLU A 95 -2.21 6.90 0.11
C GLU A 95 -2.62 5.55 0.70
N ILE A 96 -1.70 4.80 1.33
CA ILE A 96 -2.06 3.56 2.05
C ILE A 96 -3.09 3.84 3.14
N ALA A 97 -2.93 4.92 3.90
CA ALA A 97 -3.86 5.30 4.95
C ALA A 97 -5.27 5.58 4.39
N ARG A 98 -5.37 6.30 3.26
CA ARG A 98 -6.64 6.53 2.57
C ARG A 98 -7.27 5.24 2.08
N MET A 99 -6.50 4.35 1.46
CA MET A 99 -7.02 3.07 0.97
C MET A 99 -7.52 2.16 2.10
N LEU A 100 -6.86 2.18 3.26
CA LEU A 100 -7.33 1.46 4.46
C LEU A 100 -8.63 2.07 5.01
N ALA A 101 -8.79 3.40 4.97
CA ALA A 101 -10.00 4.10 5.40
C ALA A 101 -11.18 3.88 4.43
N ASP A 102 -10.95 4.00 3.12
CA ASP A 102 -11.94 3.76 2.06
C ASP A 102 -12.43 2.31 2.07
N GLY A 103 -11.50 1.37 2.29
CA GLY A 103 -11.81 -0.04 2.43
C GLY A 103 -12.62 -0.36 3.69
N ALA A 104 -12.57 0.48 4.75
CA ALA A 104 -13.40 0.34 5.94
C ALA A 104 -14.81 0.92 5.76
N ALA A 105 -14.95 1.94 4.90
CA ALA A 105 -16.24 2.54 4.54
C ALA A 105 -17.04 1.71 3.52
N SER A 106 -16.37 0.87 2.72
CA SER A 106 -17.02 -0.06 1.79
C SER A 106 -17.41 -1.36 2.49
N GLY A 107 -18.47 -1.30 3.31
CA GLY A 107 -19.38 -2.45 3.46
C GLY A 107 -19.98 -2.83 2.09
N PRO A 108 -20.55 -4.04 1.92
CA PRO A 108 -20.92 -4.56 0.61
C PRO A 108 -21.82 -3.57 -0.15
N THR A 109 -21.27 -2.93 -1.18
CA THR A 109 -22.04 -2.15 -2.15
C THR A 109 -23.00 -3.12 -2.83
N PRO A 110 -24.33 -2.92 -2.76
CA PRO A 110 -25.27 -3.81 -3.43
C PRO A 110 -25.01 -3.80 -4.94
N PRO A 111 -25.29 -4.92 -5.64
CA PRO A 111 -25.05 -5.01 -7.08
C PRO A 111 -25.86 -3.92 -7.78
N ARG A 112 -25.16 -2.99 -8.45
CA ARG A 112 -25.79 -2.14 -9.45
C ARG A 112 -26.06 -3.04 -10.66
N GLY A 113 -27.31 -3.44 -10.81
CA GLY A 113 -27.79 -4.02 -12.05
C GLY A 113 -27.97 -2.93 -13.07
N GLU A 114 -27.36 -3.12 -14.24
CA GLU A 114 -27.93 -2.86 -15.57
C GLU A 114 -27.38 -3.91 -16.53
#